data_AF-W1YQW4-F1
#
_entry.id   AF-W1YQW4-F1
#
_cell.length_a   1.000
_cell.length_b   1.000
_cell.length_c   1.000
_cell.angle_alpha   90.00
_cell.angle_beta   90.00
_cell.angle_gamma   90.00
#
_symmetry.space_group_name_H-M   'P 1'
#
loop_
_entity.id
_entity.type
_entity.pdbx_description
1 polymer ?
#
loop_
_entity_poly.entity_id
_entity_poly.type
_entity_poly.pdbx_seq_one_letter_code
_entity_poly.pdbx_strand_id
1 'polypeptide(L)'
;IHHGHLVAASEVQNVFDLDEVIFVPTWAQPFKRDRRVSAAEHRYLMTVIATASNNRFTVSRVDIDRGGTTYTIDTLRDIAAEYPGAELFFITGA
;
A
#
# COMPACT_ATOMS: atom_id res chain seq x y z
N ILE A 1 1.06 9.38 3.08
CA ILE A 1 2.25 8.75 3.69
C ILE A 1 2.91 9.74 4.64
N HIS A 2 3.45 9.28 5.76
CA HIS A 2 4.20 10.06 6.76
C HIS A 2 4.88 9.08 7.72
N HIS A 3 5.68 9.57 8.68
CA HIS A 3 6.41 8.71 9.62
C HIS A 3 5.54 7.71 10.37
N GLY A 4 4.34 8.07 10.84
CA GLY A 4 3.43 7.11 11.46
C GLY A 4 3.13 5.85 10.63
N HIS A 5 3.01 5.96 9.30
CA HIS A 5 2.83 4.79 8.43
C HIS A 5 4.12 3.95 8.35
N LEU A 6 5.27 4.61 8.24
CA LEU A 6 6.58 3.96 8.11
C LEU A 6 6.97 3.22 9.38
N VAL A 7 6.72 3.83 10.54
CA VAL A 7 6.94 3.21 11.85
C VAL A 7 6.04 2.00 12.00
N ALA A 8 4.72 2.13 11.76
CA ALA A 8 3.80 1.00 11.87
C ALA A 8 4.20 -0.18 10.95
N ALA A 9 4.53 0.11 9.69
CA ALA A 9 5.00 -0.90 8.75
C ALA A 9 6.31 -1.56 9.21
N SER A 10 7.25 -0.78 9.76
CA SER A 10 8.54 -1.29 10.23
C SER A 10 8.37 -2.15 11.48
N GLU A 11 7.50 -1.77 12.39
CA GLU A 11 7.21 -2.55 13.59
C GLU A 11 6.55 -3.89 13.22
N VAL A 12 5.55 -3.89 12.34
CA VAL A 12 4.90 -5.13 11.89
C VAL A 12 5.88 -6.02 11.15
N GLN A 13 6.69 -5.47 10.24
CA GLN A 13 7.77 -6.20 9.58
C GLN A 13 8.68 -6.90 10.59
N ASN A 14 9.15 -6.16 11.60
CA ASN A 14 10.10 -6.68 12.58
C ASN A 14 9.47 -7.73 13.51
N VAL A 15 8.24 -7.48 14.00
CA VAL A 15 7.58 -8.36 14.98
C VAL A 15 7.13 -9.69 14.35
N PHE A 16 6.73 -9.66 13.09
CA PHE A 16 6.27 -10.85 12.36
C PHE A 16 7.34 -11.43 11.42
N ASP A 17 8.57 -10.89 11.45
CA ASP A 17 9.71 -11.26 10.59
C ASP A 17 9.32 -11.36 9.10
N LEU A 18 8.59 -10.35 8.61
CA LEU A 18 8.13 -10.34 7.23
C LEU A 18 9.30 -10.07 6.27
N ASP A 19 9.35 -10.82 5.18
CA ASP A 19 10.31 -10.63 4.09
C ASP A 19 10.16 -9.23 3.45
N GLU A 20 8.91 -8.77 3.31
CA GLU A 20 8.57 -7.55 2.60
C GLU A 20 7.29 -6.90 3.16
N VAL A 21 7.22 -5.56 3.10
CA VAL A 21 5.99 -4.80 3.28
C VAL A 21 5.68 -3.98 2.03
N ILE A 22 4.56 -4.31 1.39
CA ILE A 22 4.09 -3.68 0.16
C ILE A 22 3.10 -2.57 0.51
N PHE A 23 3.49 -1.32 0.25
CA PHE A 23 2.56 -0.19 0.33
C PHE A 23 1.72 -0.13 -0.95
N VAL A 24 0.39 -0.02 -0.80
CA VAL A 24 -0.52 0.05 -1.96
C VAL A 24 -1.33 1.35 -1.94
N PRO A 25 -0.88 2.40 -2.65
CA PRO A 25 -1.63 3.64 -2.78
C PRO A 25 -2.89 3.44 -3.64
N THR A 26 -4.06 3.64 -3.04
CA THR A 26 -5.36 3.51 -3.73
C THR A 26 -5.53 4.52 -4.88
N TRP A 27 -6.28 4.19 -5.94
CA TRP A 27 -6.69 5.18 -6.96
C TRP A 27 -7.70 6.18 -6.40
N ALA A 28 -8.87 5.70 -5.97
CA ALA A 28 -9.93 6.50 -5.36
C ALA A 28 -10.62 5.74 -4.24
N GLN A 29 -10.55 6.27 -3.02
CA GLN A 29 -11.22 5.67 -1.87
C GLN A 29 -12.73 5.97 -1.89
N PRO A 30 -13.61 4.96 -1.82
CA PRO A 30 -15.06 5.14 -1.90
C PRO A 30 -15.61 6.10 -0.84
N PHE A 31 -15.03 6.09 0.37
CA PHE A 31 -15.44 6.92 1.50
C PHE A 31 -14.91 8.36 1.49
N LYS A 32 -14.16 8.75 0.44
CA LYS A 32 -13.57 10.09 0.31
C LYS A 32 -14.01 10.81 -0.97
N ARG A 33 -15.10 10.35 -1.61
CA ARG A 33 -15.62 10.92 -2.85
C ARG A 33 -15.93 12.42 -2.74
N ASP A 34 -16.32 12.88 -1.55
CA ASP A 34 -16.69 14.28 -1.30
C ASP A 34 -15.50 15.16 -0.86
N ARG A 35 -14.28 14.60 -0.84
CA ARG A 35 -13.07 15.32 -0.41
C ARG A 35 -12.14 15.55 -1.58
N ARG A 36 -11.47 16.71 -1.58
CA ARG A 36 -10.36 16.97 -2.49
C ARG A 36 -9.14 16.16 -2.03
N VAL A 37 -8.86 15.08 -2.74
CA VAL A 37 -7.69 14.22 -2.53
C VAL A 37 -6.65 14.55 -3.60
N SER A 38 -5.36 14.55 -3.24
CA SER A 38 -4.26 14.66 -4.20
C SER A 38 -4.32 13.56 -5.25
N ALA A 39 -3.89 13.86 -6.47
CA ALA A 39 -3.83 12.91 -7.59
C ALA A 39 -3.16 11.60 -7.17
N ALA A 40 -3.69 10.49 -7.67
CA ALA A 40 -3.23 9.14 -7.31
C ALA A 40 -1.73 8.97 -7.60
N GLU A 41 -1.27 9.47 -8.75
CA GLU A 41 0.14 9.44 -9.15
C GLU A 41 1.05 10.22 -8.19
N HIS A 42 0.62 11.41 -7.71
CA HIS A 42 1.39 12.15 -6.70
C HIS A 42 1.52 11.36 -5.40
N ARG A 43 0.43 10.68 -4.97
CA ARG A 43 0.46 9.85 -3.75
C ARG A 43 1.36 8.64 -3.93
N TYR A 44 1.36 8.02 -5.10
CA TYR A 44 2.30 6.95 -5.45
C TYR A 44 3.75 7.42 -5.34
N LEU A 45 4.13 8.49 -6.04
CA LEU A 45 5.51 9.01 -6.03
C LEU A 45 5.97 9.45 -4.63
N MET A 46 5.11 10.10 -3.85
CA MET A 46 5.43 10.42 -2.45
C MET A 46 5.67 9.16 -1.61
N THR A 47 4.94 8.08 -1.88
CA THR A 47 5.10 6.82 -1.16
C THR A 47 6.43 6.17 -1.54
N VAL A 48 6.77 6.13 -2.83
CA VAL A 48 8.06 5.63 -3.34
C VAL A 48 9.24 6.35 -2.66
N ILE A 49 9.21 7.69 -2.61
CA ILE A 49 10.26 8.47 -1.96
C ILE A 49 10.33 8.18 -0.46
N ALA A 50 9.18 8.07 0.21
CA ALA A 50 9.11 7.85 1.65
C ALA A 50 9.57 6.45 2.08
N THR A 51 9.47 5.45 1.21
CA THR A 51 9.88 4.06 1.50
C THR A 51 11.29 3.73 1.03
N ALA A 52 11.91 4.59 0.22
CA ALA A 52 13.20 4.31 -0.45
C ALA A 52 14.38 3.99 0.50
N SER A 53 14.32 4.38 1.77
CA SER A 53 15.39 4.12 2.74
C SER A 53 15.32 2.73 3.40
N ASN A 54 14.24 1.97 3.20
CA ASN A 54 14.09 0.61 3.73
C ASN A 54 13.98 -0.36 2.55
N ASN A 55 14.98 -1.23 2.39
CA ASN A 55 15.06 -2.18 1.27
C ASN A 55 14.00 -3.28 1.29
N ARG A 56 13.32 -3.49 2.42
CA ARG A 56 12.20 -4.42 2.57
C ARG A 56 10.84 -3.74 2.40
N PHE A 57 10.81 -2.45 2.07
CA PHE A 57 9.58 -1.75 1.71
C PHE A 57 9.51 -1.55 0.20
N THR A 58 8.35 -1.88 -0.36
CA THR A 58 8.06 -1.63 -1.78
C THR A 58 6.72 -0.93 -1.94
N VAL A 59 6.44 -0.46 -3.16
CA VAL A 59 5.21 0.24 -3.48
C VAL A 59 4.59 -0.38 -4.73
N SER A 60 3.42 -0.99 -4.58
CA SER A 60 2.67 -1.53 -5.71
C SER A 60 1.83 -0.45 -6.38
N ARG A 61 1.76 -0.52 -7.71
CA ARG A 61 0.89 0.33 -8.54
C ARG A 61 -0.46 -0.30 -8.84
N VAL A 62 -0.73 -1.50 -8.34
CA VAL A 62 -1.89 -2.32 -8.74
C VAL A 62 -3.22 -1.57 -8.72
N ASP A 63 -3.46 -0.77 -7.67
CA ASP A 63 -4.66 0.04 -7.56
C ASP A 63 -4.66 1.25 -8.51
N ILE A 64 -3.50 1.86 -8.72
CA ILE A 64 -3.32 3.02 -9.60
C ILE A 64 -3.60 2.62 -11.04
N ASP A 65 -3.03 1.50 -11.47
CA ASP A 65 -3.10 1.05 -12.86
C ASP A 65 -4.49 0.46 -13.18
N ARG A 66 -5.14 -0.18 -12.20
CA ARG A 66 -6.55 -0.62 -12.33
C ARG A 66 -7.53 0.55 -12.45
N GLY A 67 -7.26 1.65 -11.75
CA GLY A 67 -8.13 2.81 -11.71
C GLY A 67 -9.48 2.57 -11.03
N GLY A 68 -10.38 3.55 -11.15
CA GLY A 68 -11.75 3.42 -10.63
C GLY A 68 -11.86 3.43 -9.10
N THR A 69 -13.01 2.99 -8.57
CA THR A 69 -13.18 2.92 -7.12
C THR A 69 -12.37 1.74 -6.57
N THR A 70 -11.55 2.00 -5.55
CA THR A 70 -10.70 0.98 -4.95
C THR A 70 -11.41 0.27 -3.80
N TYR A 71 -11.60 -1.05 -3.92
CA TYR A 71 -12.01 -1.92 -2.83
C TYR A 71 -10.88 -2.88 -2.46
N THR A 72 -10.64 -3.06 -1.16
CA THR A 72 -9.55 -3.88 -0.65
C THR A 72 -9.62 -5.33 -1.16
N ILE A 73 -10.81 -5.90 -1.35
CA ILE A 73 -10.96 -7.27 -1.88
C ILE A 73 -10.33 -7.41 -3.28
N ASP A 74 -10.46 -6.39 -4.12
CA ASP A 74 -9.89 -6.42 -5.45
C ASP A 74 -8.38 -6.21 -5.37
N THR A 75 -7.90 -5.33 -4.47
CA THR A 75 -6.46 -5.15 -4.23
C THR A 75 -5.79 -6.45 -3.78
N LEU A 76 -6.40 -7.17 -2.85
CA LEU A 76 -5.88 -8.43 -2.33
C LEU A 76 -5.85 -9.53 -3.41
N ARG A 77 -6.83 -9.58 -4.31
CA ARG A 77 -6.83 -10.51 -5.45
C ARG A 77 -5.67 -10.26 -6.39
N ASP A 78 -5.42 -9.00 -6.73
CA ASP A 78 -4.35 -8.68 -7.67
C ASP A 78 -2.97 -8.91 -7.03
N ILE A 79 -2.77 -8.54 -5.75
CA ILE A 79 -1.54 -8.86 -5.02
C ILE A 79 -1.32 -10.38 -4.92
N ALA A 80 -2.37 -11.16 -4.65
CA ALA A 80 -2.26 -12.62 -4.63
C ALA A 80 -1.87 -13.22 -5.99
N ALA A 81 -2.24 -12.57 -7.10
CA ALA A 81 -1.82 -12.97 -8.44
C ALA A 81 -0.37 -12.59 -8.74
N GLU A 82 0.12 -11.45 -8.25
CA GLU A 82 1.52 -11.00 -8.39
C GLU A 82 2.51 -11.83 -7.57
N TYR A 83 2.08 -12.34 -6.41
CA TYR A 83 2.93 -13.09 -5.46
C TYR A 83 2.39 -14.51 -5.21
N PRO A 84 2.41 -15.39 -6.23
CA PRO A 84 1.89 -16.75 -6.09
C PRO A 84 2.70 -17.54 -5.06
N GLY A 85 2.01 -18.11 -4.08
CA GLY A 85 2.63 -18.93 -3.03
C GLY A 85 3.15 -18.15 -1.82
N ALA A 86 3.02 -16.82 -1.81
CA ALA A 86 3.31 -16.02 -0.63
C ALA A 86 2.20 -16.16 0.43
N GLU A 87 2.60 -16.12 1.71
CA GLU A 87 1.66 -15.92 2.80
C GLU A 87 1.39 -14.42 2.96
N LEU A 88 0.14 -13.99 2.72
CA LEU A 88 -0.22 -12.58 2.66
C LEU A 88 -0.93 -12.13 3.94
N PHE A 89 -0.44 -11.02 4.50
CA PHE A 89 -1.03 -10.34 5.65
C PHE A 89 -1.51 -8.94 5.26
N PHE A 90 -2.67 -8.52 5.78
CA PHE A 90 -3.18 -7.16 5.58
C PHE A 90 -2.94 -6.32 6.83
N ILE A 91 -2.13 -5.27 6.70
CA ILE A 91 -1.82 -4.34 7.80
C ILE A 91 -2.83 -3.19 7.79
N THR A 92 -3.55 -3.03 8.90
CA THR A 92 -4.47 -1.90 9.12
C THR A 92 -4.19 -1.22 10.45
N GLY A 93 -4.40 0.10 10.50
CA GLY A 93 -4.41 0.86 11.75
C GLY A 93 -5.75 0.79 12.47
N ALA A 94 -5.78 1.31 13.70
CA ALA A 94 -6.98 1.49 14.52
C ALA A 94 -7.84 2.69 14.09
#